data_AF-A0A6J4LGM3-F1
#
_entry.id   AF-A0A6J4LGM3-F1
#
_cell.length_a   1.000
_cell.length_b   1.000
_cell.length_c   1.000
_cell.angle_alpha   90.00
_cell.angle_beta   90.00
_cell.angle_gamma   90.00
#
_symmetry.space_group_name_H-M   'P 1'
#
loop_
_entity.id
_entity.type
_entity.pdbx_description
1 polymer ?
#
loop_
_entity_poly.entity_id
_entity_poly.type
_entity_poly.pdbx_seq_one_letter_code
_entity_poly.pdbx_strand_id
1 'polypeptide(L)'
;MSPTWSRRTRPFPSSECGAMLTTNPGESPNLFTLSFEATDDLLDDQRWSTYWDVERLCRGPEPVPDWVVQDRAAVDTELGVLKTGKEADVHLLRRAVPGTTGSTLAAKRYRGEEHRSFHRSAAYTEGRRMRNTRDARALTKKSKHGRSVAAGQWAWAEWQALTRFWSAGVPVPYPVQVDGTEILMELVTGSDGGAAPRLAATRPERPLLEHYYDQVRDILGLLARAGVVHGDLSPYNVLAADDRLVVIDLPQVVDLVANPAGTDFLLRDCRNMCAWFVRRGLEVDEQSLFAEVVAQAF
;
A
#
# COMPACT_ATOMS: atom_id res chain seq x y z
N MET A 1 26.36 14.91 -0.62
CA MET A 1 26.76 13.49 -0.62
C MET A 1 25.49 12.70 -0.37
N SER A 2 24.94 12.10 -1.41
CA SER A 2 23.63 11.41 -1.36
C SER A 2 23.82 10.02 -0.75
N PRO A 3 23.05 9.61 0.28
CA PRO A 3 23.14 8.25 0.79
C PRO A 3 22.35 7.33 -0.14
N THR A 4 23.07 6.52 -0.90
CA THR A 4 22.54 5.40 -1.67
C THR A 4 22.06 4.30 -0.72
N TRP A 5 20.75 4.06 -0.68
CA TRP A 5 20.16 2.92 0.02
C TRP A 5 20.64 1.60 -0.63
N SER A 6 21.50 0.87 0.07
CA SER A 6 21.97 -0.44 -0.37
C SER A 6 20.93 -1.52 -0.08
N ARG A 7 20.42 -2.17 -1.13
CA ARG A 7 19.60 -3.39 -1.02
C ARG A 7 20.49 -4.51 -0.47
N ARG A 8 20.29 -4.92 0.78
CA ARG A 8 20.89 -6.14 1.34
C ARG A 8 19.88 -7.28 1.21
N THR A 9 20.04 -8.10 0.18
CA THR A 9 19.55 -9.48 0.16
C THR A 9 20.41 -10.30 1.14
N ARG A 10 19.77 -11.03 2.06
CA ARG A 10 20.46 -12.01 2.90
C ARG A 10 20.39 -13.39 2.25
N PRO A 11 21.48 -14.18 2.25
CA PRO A 11 21.43 -15.58 1.83
C PRO A 11 20.95 -16.46 2.99
N PHE A 12 20.13 -17.47 2.68
CA PHE A 12 19.78 -18.57 3.60
C PHE A 12 20.58 -19.84 3.26
N PRO A 13 20.80 -20.73 4.24
CA PRO A 13 21.82 -21.76 4.17
C PRO A 13 21.39 -22.98 3.34
N SER A 14 22.36 -23.54 2.63
CA SER A 14 22.25 -24.80 1.90
C SER A 14 22.15 -25.97 2.88
N SER A 15 21.00 -26.65 2.91
CA SER A 15 20.89 -28.01 3.44
C SER A 15 21.00 -29.00 2.29
N GLU A 16 22.15 -29.68 2.23
CA GLU A 16 22.35 -30.87 1.40
C GLU A 16 21.38 -31.97 1.87
N CYS A 17 20.47 -32.38 1.00
CA CYS A 17 19.67 -33.59 1.20
C CYS A 17 20.18 -34.63 0.20
N GLY A 18 21.08 -35.49 0.67
CA GLY A 18 21.61 -36.61 -0.11
C GLY A 18 20.53 -37.67 -0.31
N ALA A 19 20.14 -37.91 -1.56
CA ALA A 19 19.33 -39.07 -1.92
C ALA A 19 20.23 -40.31 -2.03
N MET A 20 20.12 -41.24 -1.08
CA MET A 20 20.64 -42.60 -1.26
C MET A 20 19.72 -43.34 -2.24
N LEU A 21 20.24 -43.64 -3.44
CA LEU A 21 19.58 -44.49 -4.42
C LEU A 21 19.86 -45.96 -4.08
N THR A 22 18.85 -46.69 -3.61
CA THR A 22 18.83 -48.15 -3.66
C THR A 22 18.06 -48.58 -4.91
N THR A 23 18.77 -49.05 -5.93
CA THR A 23 18.16 -49.60 -7.15
C THR A 23 17.89 -51.10 -6.94
N ASN A 24 16.61 -51.50 -6.96
CA ASN A 24 16.22 -52.90 -7.16
C ASN A 24 16.36 -53.25 -8.66
N PRO A 25 17.04 -54.34 -9.03
CA PRO A 25 17.17 -54.73 -10.43
C PRO A 25 15.95 -55.56 -10.84
N GLY A 26 14.97 -54.94 -11.52
CA GLY A 26 13.82 -55.68 -12.02
C GLY A 26 12.72 -54.91 -12.76
N GLU A 27 12.70 -53.58 -12.75
CA GLU A 27 11.66 -52.80 -13.43
C GLU A 27 12.21 -51.97 -14.59
N SER A 28 11.58 -52.14 -15.76
CA SER A 28 11.80 -51.36 -16.97
C SER A 28 11.72 -49.85 -16.69
N PRO A 29 12.57 -49.01 -17.31
CA PRO A 29 12.55 -47.56 -17.10
C PRO A 29 11.40 -46.94 -17.89
N ASN A 30 10.17 -47.16 -17.44
CA ASN A 30 8.99 -46.56 -18.04
C ASN A 30 8.65 -45.25 -17.35
N LEU A 31 8.86 -44.18 -18.13
CA LEU A 31 8.14 -42.91 -18.15
C LEU A 31 8.07 -42.13 -16.83
N PHE A 32 8.52 -40.86 -16.91
CA PHE A 32 8.12 -39.79 -16.02
C PHE A 32 6.62 -39.90 -15.68
N THR A 33 6.32 -40.40 -14.48
CA THR A 33 4.94 -40.43 -13.99
C THR A 33 4.64 -39.02 -13.50
N LEU A 34 4.08 -38.20 -14.39
CA LEU A 34 3.50 -36.92 -14.01
C LEU A 34 2.21 -37.22 -13.25
N SER A 35 2.27 -37.18 -11.92
CA SER A 35 1.07 -37.15 -11.08
C SER A 35 0.43 -35.77 -11.24
N PHE A 36 -0.65 -35.72 -12.02
CA PHE A 36 -1.51 -34.54 -12.10
C PHE A 36 -2.57 -34.64 -11.01
N GLU A 37 -2.38 -33.90 -9.91
CA GLU A 37 -3.48 -33.61 -8.99
C GLU A 37 -4.23 -32.41 -9.55
N ALA A 38 -5.41 -32.66 -10.12
CA ALA A 38 -6.35 -31.59 -10.46
C ALA A 38 -6.79 -30.91 -9.16
N THR A 39 -6.16 -29.80 -8.79
CA THR A 39 -6.66 -28.94 -7.70
C THR A 39 -7.79 -28.06 -8.25
N ASP A 40 -8.83 -28.69 -8.82
CA ASP A 40 -9.95 -27.94 -9.42
C ASP A 40 -10.89 -27.39 -8.34
N ASP A 41 -10.92 -28.01 -7.15
CA ASP A 41 -11.73 -27.57 -6.02
C ASP A 41 -10.89 -26.74 -5.05
N LEU A 42 -10.90 -25.42 -5.24
CA LEU A 42 -10.41 -24.46 -4.26
C LEU A 42 -11.31 -24.48 -3.01
N LEU A 43 -10.72 -24.19 -1.84
CA LEU A 43 -11.48 -24.02 -0.60
C LEU A 43 -12.38 -22.76 -0.67
N ASP A 44 -13.38 -22.67 0.20
CA ASP A 44 -14.34 -21.54 0.25
C ASP A 44 -13.67 -20.16 0.44
N ASP A 45 -12.50 -20.13 1.07
CA ASP A 45 -11.69 -18.94 1.33
C ASP A 45 -10.62 -18.68 0.24
N GLN A 46 -10.65 -19.44 -0.86
CA GLN A 46 -9.66 -19.40 -1.92
C GLN A 46 -10.24 -18.96 -3.26
N ARG A 47 -9.42 -18.26 -4.05
CA ARG A 47 -9.70 -17.96 -5.46
C ARG A 47 -8.40 -18.00 -6.27
N TRP A 48 -8.50 -18.26 -7.57
CA TRP A 48 -7.37 -18.03 -8.46
C TRP A 48 -6.96 -16.55 -8.44
N SER A 49 -5.66 -16.30 -8.49
CA SER A 49 -5.12 -14.96 -8.50
C SER A 49 -5.55 -14.21 -9.77
N THR A 50 -6.12 -13.01 -9.60
CA THR A 50 -6.53 -12.16 -10.74
C THR A 50 -5.38 -11.33 -11.33
N TYR A 51 -4.13 -11.58 -10.93
CA TYR A 51 -2.97 -10.77 -11.34
C TYR A 51 -2.83 -10.67 -12.87
N TRP A 52 -3.09 -11.77 -13.59
CA TRP A 52 -3.03 -11.79 -15.06
C TRP A 52 -4.35 -11.45 -15.75
N ASP A 53 -5.45 -11.43 -15.01
CA ASP A 53 -6.79 -11.13 -15.52
C ASP A 53 -7.04 -9.62 -15.61
N VAL A 54 -6.40 -8.84 -14.74
CA VAL A 54 -6.45 -7.38 -14.80
C VAL A 54 -5.60 -6.82 -15.94
N GLU A 55 -5.97 -5.65 -16.46
CA GLU A 55 -5.19 -4.92 -17.44
C GLU A 55 -3.78 -4.59 -16.92
N ARG A 56 -2.80 -4.44 -17.83
CA ARG A 56 -1.41 -4.14 -17.45
C ARG A 56 -1.28 -2.87 -16.59
N LEU A 57 -2.09 -1.84 -16.85
CA LEU A 57 -2.08 -0.58 -16.09
C LEU A 57 -2.67 -0.72 -14.67
N CYS A 58 -3.32 -1.83 -14.39
CA CYS A 58 -3.87 -2.19 -13.09
C CYS A 58 -2.92 -3.09 -12.29
N ARG A 59 -1.67 -3.26 -12.76
CA ARG A 59 -0.60 -4.00 -12.07
C ARG A 59 0.48 -3.04 -11.60
N GLY A 60 1.16 -3.43 -10.53
CA GLY A 60 2.12 -2.57 -9.85
C GLY A 60 3.23 -2.06 -10.76
N PRO A 61 3.82 -0.89 -10.43
CA PRO A 61 4.90 -0.31 -11.21
C PRO A 61 6.16 -1.20 -11.20
N GLU A 62 6.96 -1.10 -12.26
CA GLU A 62 8.27 -1.75 -12.37
C GLU A 62 9.35 -0.96 -11.61
N PRO A 63 10.39 -1.62 -11.05
CA PRO A 63 10.56 -3.07 -11.00
C PRO A 63 9.63 -3.71 -9.97
N VAL A 64 8.94 -4.79 -10.36
CA VAL A 64 8.09 -5.54 -9.44
C VAL A 64 8.96 -6.20 -8.35
N PRO A 65 8.66 -6.03 -7.04
CA PRO A 65 9.41 -6.67 -5.97
C PRO A 65 9.37 -8.20 -6.05
N ASP A 66 10.48 -8.86 -5.71
CA ASP A 66 10.64 -10.33 -5.81
C ASP A 66 9.62 -11.11 -4.96
N TRP A 67 9.09 -10.50 -3.90
CA TRP A 67 8.05 -11.11 -3.08
C TRP A 67 6.68 -11.11 -3.76
N VAL A 68 6.45 -10.36 -4.84
CA VAL A 68 5.15 -10.40 -5.52
C VAL A 68 5.06 -11.67 -6.35
N VAL A 69 4.20 -12.59 -5.91
CA VAL A 69 3.91 -13.82 -6.67
C VAL A 69 3.09 -13.47 -7.91
N GLN A 70 3.70 -13.66 -9.08
CA GLN A 70 3.11 -13.40 -10.39
C GLN A 70 2.80 -14.69 -11.17
N ASP A 71 2.81 -15.87 -10.54
CA ASP A 71 2.52 -17.10 -11.28
C ASP A 71 1.02 -17.17 -11.66
N ARG A 72 0.71 -17.74 -12.83
CA ARG A 72 -0.69 -17.98 -13.25
C ARG A 72 -1.38 -19.05 -12.42
N ALA A 73 -0.61 -19.97 -11.83
CA ALA A 73 -1.10 -20.98 -10.90
C ALA A 73 -1.19 -20.45 -9.46
N ALA A 74 -1.03 -19.14 -9.23
CA ALA A 74 -1.16 -18.57 -7.90
C ALA A 74 -2.62 -18.56 -7.43
N VAL A 75 -2.82 -18.92 -6.16
CA VAL A 75 -4.09 -18.87 -5.44
C VAL A 75 -4.01 -17.78 -4.39
N ASP A 76 -5.06 -16.98 -4.31
CA ASP A 76 -5.33 -16.00 -3.26
C ASP A 76 -6.18 -16.67 -2.18
N THR A 77 -5.67 -16.74 -0.95
CA THR A 77 -6.37 -17.30 0.23
C THR A 77 -6.67 -16.19 1.25
N GLU A 78 -7.93 -16.05 1.64
CA GLU A 78 -8.34 -15.09 2.68
C GLU A 78 -7.87 -15.55 4.07
N LEU A 79 -7.07 -14.73 4.75
CA LEU A 79 -6.60 -15.01 6.11
C LEU A 79 -7.45 -14.32 7.19
N GLY A 80 -8.39 -13.46 6.78
CA GLY A 80 -9.32 -12.76 7.66
C GLY A 80 -9.22 -11.24 7.59
N VAL A 81 -9.98 -10.56 8.45
CA VAL A 81 -10.08 -9.10 8.45
C VAL A 81 -8.97 -8.49 9.32
N LEU A 82 -8.14 -7.64 8.73
CA LEU A 82 -7.14 -6.86 9.46
C LEU A 82 -7.78 -5.65 10.15
N LYS A 83 -8.65 -4.93 9.43
CA LYS A 83 -9.30 -3.73 9.92
C LYS A 83 -10.61 -3.46 9.19
N THR A 84 -11.66 -3.16 9.94
CA THR A 84 -12.91 -2.64 9.37
C THR A 84 -12.92 -1.11 9.39
N GLY A 85 -13.54 -0.51 8.38
CA GLY A 85 -13.64 0.93 8.24
C GLY A 85 -15.00 1.35 7.69
N LYS A 86 -15.31 2.65 7.84
CA LYS A 86 -16.56 3.21 7.31
C LYS A 86 -16.64 3.15 5.79
N GLU A 87 -15.50 3.36 5.12
CA GLU A 87 -15.42 3.50 3.67
C GLU A 87 -14.77 2.27 2.99
N ALA A 88 -13.92 1.54 3.71
CA ALA A 88 -13.25 0.35 3.21
C ALA A 88 -12.88 -0.56 4.36
N ASP A 89 -12.80 -1.86 4.07
CA ASP A 89 -12.18 -2.84 4.96
C ASP A 89 -10.81 -3.23 4.40
N VAL A 90 -9.92 -3.65 5.29
CA VAL A 90 -8.63 -4.21 4.94
C VAL A 90 -8.61 -5.66 5.42
N HIS A 91 -8.39 -6.57 4.48
CA HIS A 91 -8.26 -8.01 4.71
C HIS A 91 -6.80 -8.44 4.56
N LEU A 92 -6.42 -9.51 5.26
CA LEU A 92 -5.18 -10.22 5.01
C LEU A 92 -5.44 -11.30 3.97
N LEU A 93 -4.59 -11.37 2.97
CA LEU A 93 -4.67 -12.33 1.88
C LEU A 93 -3.30 -12.96 1.69
N ARG A 94 -3.20 -14.28 1.51
CA ARG A 94 -1.97 -14.94 1.08
C ARG A 94 -2.08 -15.26 -0.40
N ARG A 95 -1.09 -14.85 -1.19
CA ARG A 95 -0.92 -15.29 -2.57
C ARG A 95 0.23 -16.29 -2.68
N ALA A 96 -0.04 -17.50 -3.14
CA ALA A 96 0.98 -18.53 -3.31
C ALA A 96 0.63 -19.46 -4.47
N VAL A 97 1.64 -20.05 -5.12
CA VAL A 97 1.40 -21.29 -5.87
C VAL A 97 1.18 -22.42 -4.85
N PRO A 98 0.18 -23.30 -5.02
CA PRO A 98 -0.03 -24.43 -4.12
C PRO A 98 1.26 -25.20 -3.82
N GLY A 99 1.52 -25.51 -2.55
CA GLY A 99 2.74 -26.18 -2.10
C GLY A 99 4.00 -25.30 -1.97
N THR A 100 3.91 -23.99 -2.25
CA THR A 100 5.05 -23.06 -2.17
C THR A 100 4.91 -22.02 -1.05
N THR A 101 6.03 -21.35 -0.72
CA THR A 101 5.99 -20.14 0.09
C THR A 101 5.37 -19.01 -0.74
N GLY A 102 4.36 -18.36 -0.16
CA GLY A 102 3.69 -17.23 -0.78
C GLY A 102 3.96 -15.93 -0.06
N SER A 103 3.19 -14.92 -0.41
CA SER A 103 3.29 -13.57 0.15
C SER A 103 1.97 -13.14 0.75
N THR A 104 2.07 -12.53 1.93
CA THR A 104 0.92 -11.94 2.60
C THR A 104 0.72 -10.51 2.11
N LEU A 105 -0.49 -10.20 1.66
CA LEU A 105 -0.91 -8.93 1.09
C LEU A 105 -1.99 -8.31 1.97
N ALA A 106 -2.08 -6.98 1.92
CA ALA A 106 -3.23 -6.26 2.41
C ALA A 106 -4.21 -6.03 1.25
N ALA A 107 -5.43 -6.52 1.39
CA ALA A 107 -6.52 -6.34 0.43
C ALA A 107 -7.47 -5.25 0.95
N LYS A 108 -7.39 -4.04 0.39
CA LYS A 108 -8.28 -2.93 0.74
C LYS A 108 -9.49 -2.92 -0.18
N ARG A 109 -10.67 -3.16 0.38
CA ARG A 109 -11.94 -3.30 -0.33
C ARG A 109 -12.85 -2.13 -0.01
N TYR A 110 -13.18 -1.32 -1.02
CA TYR A 110 -14.03 -0.15 -0.86
C TYR A 110 -15.52 -0.52 -0.81
N ARG A 111 -16.24 0.08 0.14
CA ARG A 111 -17.69 -0.08 0.31
C ARG A 111 -18.44 0.95 -0.54
N GLY A 112 -19.64 0.58 -1.01
CA GLY A 112 -20.57 1.51 -1.65
C GLY A 112 -21.16 2.53 -0.67
N GLU A 113 -21.63 3.69 -1.18
CA GLU A 113 -22.06 4.91 -0.45
C GLU A 113 -23.27 4.79 0.52
N GLU A 114 -23.34 3.80 1.41
CA GLU A 114 -24.41 3.75 2.43
C GLU A 114 -24.03 4.38 3.78
N HIS A 115 -22.75 4.73 4.01
CA HIS A 115 -22.27 5.15 5.33
C HIS A 115 -21.37 6.39 5.38
N ARG A 116 -21.58 7.38 4.50
CA ARG A 116 -20.99 8.72 4.72
C ARG A 116 -21.89 9.56 5.62
N SER A 117 -21.48 9.73 6.87
CA SER A 117 -21.89 10.88 7.67
C SER A 117 -21.23 12.10 7.04
N PHE A 118 -22.05 12.92 6.38
CA PHE A 118 -21.68 14.25 5.91
C PHE A 118 -20.96 15.00 7.03
N HIS A 119 -19.66 15.21 6.90
CA HIS A 119 -18.97 16.38 7.44
C HIS A 119 -17.57 16.50 6.81
N ARG A 120 -17.33 17.64 6.16
CA ARG A 120 -16.04 18.21 5.69
C ARG A 120 -15.58 17.93 4.25
N SER A 121 -16.37 18.29 3.22
CA SER A 121 -15.97 18.04 1.81
C SER A 121 -16.11 19.21 0.82
N ALA A 122 -16.36 20.45 1.25
CA ALA A 122 -16.44 21.57 0.30
C ALA A 122 -15.06 21.94 -0.28
N ALA A 123 -14.03 22.08 0.56
CA ALA A 123 -12.68 22.49 0.12
C ALA A 123 -11.89 21.40 -0.64
N TYR A 124 -12.23 20.12 -0.47
CA TYR A 124 -11.50 19.00 -1.10
C TYR A 124 -11.87 18.77 -2.56
N THR A 125 -13.01 19.30 -3.02
CA THR A 125 -13.58 18.97 -4.34
C THR A 125 -13.41 20.09 -5.37
N GLU A 126 -13.13 21.33 -4.94
CA GLU A 126 -13.14 22.50 -5.82
C GLU A 126 -12.05 22.49 -6.92
N GLY A 127 -10.99 21.70 -6.78
CA GLY A 127 -9.97 21.53 -7.83
C GLY A 127 -10.30 20.45 -8.88
N ARG A 128 -11.32 19.61 -8.65
CA ARG A 128 -11.54 18.38 -9.45
C ARG A 128 -12.62 18.58 -10.51
N ARG A 129 -12.43 19.54 -11.43
CA ARG A 129 -13.26 19.63 -12.65
C ARG A 129 -12.88 18.52 -13.63
N MET A 130 -13.43 17.32 -13.42
CA MET A 130 -13.37 16.26 -14.43
C MET A 130 -14.32 16.57 -15.59
N ARG A 131 -13.72 16.90 -16.72
CA ARG A 131 -14.25 16.75 -18.06
C ARG A 131 -14.58 15.27 -18.28
N ASN A 132 -15.86 14.88 -18.22
CA ASN A 132 -16.49 13.83 -19.06
C ASN A 132 -17.97 13.62 -18.65
N THR A 133 -18.88 14.08 -19.50
CA THR A 133 -20.34 14.16 -19.30
C THR A 133 -21.11 12.86 -19.54
N ARG A 134 -20.53 11.68 -19.26
CA ARG A 134 -21.25 10.39 -19.26
C ARG A 134 -21.38 9.77 -17.87
N ASP A 135 -20.37 9.88 -17.02
CA ASP A 135 -20.38 9.26 -15.67
C ASP A 135 -21.18 10.09 -14.63
N ALA A 136 -21.35 11.39 -14.88
CA ALA A 136 -22.13 12.28 -14.02
C ALA A 136 -23.62 11.87 -13.90
N ARG A 137 -24.16 11.14 -14.88
CA ARG A 137 -25.57 10.69 -14.89
C ARG A 137 -25.81 9.36 -14.16
N ALA A 138 -24.76 8.56 -13.91
CA ALA A 138 -24.86 7.32 -13.14
C ALA A 138 -24.88 7.58 -11.62
N LEU A 139 -24.26 8.68 -11.18
CA LEU A 139 -24.24 9.14 -9.79
C LEU A 139 -25.62 9.62 -9.29
N THR A 140 -26.56 9.94 -10.20
CA THR A 140 -27.85 10.56 -9.84
C THR A 140 -28.93 9.56 -9.43
N LYS A 141 -28.71 8.24 -9.59
CA LYS A 141 -29.62 7.19 -9.11
C LYS A 141 -28.83 6.24 -8.22
N LYS A 142 -29.15 6.24 -6.91
CA LYS A 142 -28.65 5.38 -5.82
C LYS A 142 -28.83 3.86 -6.04
N SER A 143 -28.63 3.37 -7.26
CA SER A 143 -28.70 1.97 -7.65
C SER A 143 -27.46 1.21 -7.17
N LYS A 144 -27.57 -0.12 -7.03
CA LYS A 144 -26.43 -1.00 -6.70
C LYS A 144 -25.26 -0.80 -7.67
N HIS A 145 -25.56 -0.53 -8.94
CA HIS A 145 -24.57 -0.22 -9.97
C HIS A 145 -23.86 1.12 -9.73
N GLY A 146 -24.60 2.19 -9.43
CA GLY A 146 -24.01 3.51 -9.11
C GLY A 146 -23.08 3.48 -7.90
N ARG A 147 -23.42 2.68 -6.87
CA ARG A 147 -22.55 2.49 -5.69
C ARG A 147 -21.24 1.77 -6.01
N SER A 148 -21.30 0.75 -6.87
CA SER A 148 -20.11 0.02 -7.34
C SER A 148 -19.19 0.91 -8.18
N VAL A 149 -19.77 1.74 -9.05
CA VAL A 149 -19.00 2.73 -9.85
C VAL A 149 -18.29 3.75 -8.94
N ALA A 150 -19.00 4.29 -7.94
CA ALA A 150 -18.40 5.23 -6.99
C ALA A 150 -17.25 4.58 -6.20
N ALA A 151 -17.45 3.38 -5.64
CA ALA A 151 -16.41 2.64 -4.94
C ALA A 151 -15.19 2.35 -5.84
N GLY A 152 -15.41 2.02 -7.12
CA GLY A 152 -14.34 1.82 -8.09
C GLY A 152 -13.54 3.08 -8.37
N GLN A 153 -14.18 4.26 -8.39
CA GLN A 153 -13.47 5.54 -8.51
C GLN A 153 -12.56 5.83 -7.31
N TRP A 154 -12.96 5.43 -6.10
CA TRP A 154 -12.11 5.57 -4.91
C TRP A 154 -10.91 4.63 -4.96
N ALA A 155 -11.14 3.36 -5.30
CA ALA A 155 -10.05 2.39 -5.49
C ALA A 155 -9.07 2.86 -6.57
N TRP A 156 -9.58 3.35 -7.70
CA TRP A 156 -8.74 3.87 -8.78
C TRP A 156 -7.94 5.12 -8.37
N ALA A 157 -8.54 6.03 -7.61
CA ALA A 157 -7.84 7.21 -7.13
C ALA A 157 -6.69 6.85 -6.16
N GLU A 158 -6.93 5.93 -5.24
CA GLU A 158 -5.86 5.45 -4.34
C GLU A 158 -4.80 4.64 -5.10
N TRP A 159 -5.19 3.81 -6.06
CA TRP A 159 -4.29 3.12 -6.97
C TRP A 159 -3.32 4.08 -7.69
N GLN A 160 -3.86 5.15 -8.27
CA GLN A 160 -3.05 6.18 -8.95
C GLN A 160 -2.10 6.87 -7.98
N ALA A 161 -2.55 7.19 -6.76
CA ALA A 161 -1.73 7.83 -5.74
C ALA A 161 -0.59 6.90 -5.28
N LEU A 162 -0.89 5.65 -4.91
CA LEU A 162 0.11 4.66 -4.51
C LEU A 162 1.15 4.44 -5.62
N THR A 163 0.71 4.23 -6.86
CA THR A 163 1.60 4.00 -8.00
C THR A 163 2.53 5.19 -8.24
N ARG A 164 1.97 6.41 -8.22
CA ARG A 164 2.73 7.64 -8.40
C ARG A 164 3.77 7.83 -7.29
N PHE A 165 3.37 7.66 -6.02
CA PHE A 165 4.24 7.94 -4.88
C PHE A 165 5.29 6.88 -4.67
N TRP A 166 4.95 5.61 -4.89
CA TRP A 166 5.93 4.55 -4.89
C TRP A 166 7.00 4.79 -5.97
N SER A 167 6.57 5.13 -7.19
CA SER A 167 7.50 5.44 -8.29
C SER A 167 8.34 6.70 -8.03
N ALA A 168 7.84 7.65 -7.24
CA ALA A 168 8.57 8.83 -6.80
C ALA A 168 9.49 8.56 -5.60
N GLY A 169 9.55 7.32 -5.09
CA GLY A 169 10.38 6.94 -3.95
C GLY A 169 9.81 7.31 -2.58
N VAL A 170 8.56 7.80 -2.51
CA VAL A 170 7.87 8.00 -1.23
C VAL A 170 7.65 6.62 -0.59
N PRO A 171 7.98 6.41 0.69
CA PRO A 171 7.74 5.16 1.36
C PRO A 171 6.23 4.97 1.60
N VAL A 172 5.58 4.34 0.65
CA VAL A 172 4.18 3.89 0.68
C VAL A 172 4.14 2.38 0.44
N PRO A 173 3.07 1.66 0.81
CA PRO A 173 2.93 0.24 0.49
C PRO A 173 3.04 0.04 -1.03
N TYR A 174 3.82 -0.94 -1.48
CA TYR A 174 3.86 -1.27 -2.90
C TYR A 174 2.45 -1.68 -3.39
N PRO A 175 1.89 -1.01 -4.41
CA PRO A 175 0.60 -1.38 -4.96
C PRO A 175 0.77 -2.58 -5.91
N VAL A 176 0.28 -3.76 -5.52
CA VAL A 176 0.42 -5.01 -6.31
C VAL A 176 -0.51 -5.01 -7.51
N GLN A 177 -1.79 -4.73 -7.28
CA GLN A 177 -2.80 -4.61 -8.34
C GLN A 177 -4.07 -3.88 -7.84
N VAL A 178 -4.87 -3.40 -8.78
CA VAL A 178 -6.25 -2.95 -8.55
C VAL A 178 -7.22 -3.75 -9.40
N ASP A 179 -8.32 -4.20 -8.81
CA ASP A 179 -9.37 -4.95 -9.49
C ASP A 179 -10.75 -4.48 -9.00
N GLY A 180 -11.47 -3.74 -9.86
CA GLY A 180 -12.75 -3.13 -9.51
C GLY A 180 -12.65 -2.19 -8.30
N THR A 181 -13.13 -2.67 -7.15
CA THR A 181 -13.16 -1.92 -5.87
C THR A 181 -12.11 -2.38 -4.86
N GLU A 182 -11.22 -3.28 -5.26
CA GLU A 182 -10.18 -3.87 -4.42
C GLU A 182 -8.79 -3.41 -4.87
N ILE A 183 -7.95 -3.07 -3.90
CA ILE A 183 -6.51 -2.86 -4.10
C ILE A 183 -5.78 -3.91 -3.28
N LEU A 184 -4.90 -4.67 -3.92
CA LEU A 184 -3.92 -5.51 -3.25
C LEU A 184 -2.60 -4.74 -3.16
N MET A 185 -2.02 -4.69 -1.97
CA MET A 185 -0.78 -3.97 -1.71
C MET A 185 0.09 -4.70 -0.67
N GLU A 186 1.34 -4.26 -0.54
CA GLU A 186 2.28 -4.69 0.50
C GLU A 186 1.61 -4.67 1.87
N LEU A 187 1.61 -5.82 2.56
CA LEU A 187 1.41 -5.82 4.00
C LEU A 187 2.70 -5.29 4.62
N VAL A 188 2.66 -4.07 5.13
CA VAL A 188 3.80 -3.48 5.84
C VAL A 188 3.97 -4.20 7.17
N THR A 189 5.05 -4.95 7.32
CA THR A 189 5.36 -5.72 8.54
C THR A 189 6.65 -5.25 9.20
N GLY A 190 6.73 -5.44 10.52
CA GLY A 190 7.99 -5.34 11.25
C GLY A 190 8.81 -6.64 11.17
N SER A 191 9.93 -6.66 11.87
CA SER A 191 10.88 -7.77 11.95
C SER A 191 10.29 -9.02 12.63
N ASP A 192 9.22 -8.85 13.41
CA ASP A 192 8.45 -9.92 14.04
C ASP A 192 7.46 -10.63 13.09
N GLY A 193 7.33 -10.13 11.85
CA GLY A 193 6.37 -10.64 10.87
C GLY A 193 4.93 -10.17 11.09
N GLY A 194 4.68 -9.37 12.14
CA GLY A 194 3.38 -8.78 12.42
C GLY A 194 3.14 -7.52 11.60
N ALA A 195 1.87 -7.15 11.42
CA ALA A 195 1.51 -5.88 10.78
C ALA A 195 2.08 -4.70 11.57
N ALA A 196 2.77 -3.79 10.87
CA ALA A 196 3.45 -2.67 11.49
C ALA A 196 2.47 -1.77 12.28
N PRO A 197 2.80 -1.38 13.52
CA PRO A 197 1.96 -0.48 14.29
C PRO A 197 1.90 0.91 13.65
N ARG A 198 0.83 1.65 13.94
CA ARG A 198 0.78 3.09 13.63
C ARG A 198 1.82 3.83 14.46
N LEU A 199 2.47 4.84 13.87
CA LEU A 199 3.42 5.72 14.56
C LEU A 199 2.81 6.28 15.86
N ALA A 200 1.54 6.67 15.84
CA ALA A 200 0.77 7.10 17.02
C ALA A 200 0.87 6.15 18.24
N ALA A 201 0.87 4.84 18.00
CA ALA A 201 0.92 3.80 19.02
C ALA A 201 2.34 3.52 19.53
N THR A 202 3.37 3.90 18.78
CA THR A 202 4.77 3.65 19.15
C THR A 202 5.26 4.55 20.28
N ARG A 203 6.28 4.08 21.00
CA ARG A 203 7.02 4.78 22.05
C ARG A 203 8.53 4.60 21.81
N PRO A 204 9.07 5.16 20.72
CA PRO A 204 10.48 5.00 20.38
C PRO A 204 11.37 5.73 21.39
N GLU A 205 12.57 5.20 21.62
CA GLU A 205 13.63 5.91 22.32
C GLU A 205 14.18 7.06 21.46
N ARG A 206 14.91 7.99 22.10
CA ARG A 206 15.38 9.23 21.46
C ARG A 206 16.13 9.02 20.12
N PRO A 207 17.07 8.07 19.98
CA PRO A 207 17.77 7.89 18.70
C PRO A 207 16.83 7.49 17.55
N LEU A 208 15.88 6.59 17.81
CA LEU A 208 14.90 6.17 16.82
C LEU A 208 13.87 7.28 16.55
N LEU A 209 13.51 8.06 17.56
CA LEU A 209 12.61 9.21 17.43
C LEU A 209 13.21 10.30 16.53
N GLU A 210 14.50 10.60 16.69
CA GLU A 210 15.26 11.52 15.81
C GLU A 210 15.31 10.96 14.37
N HIS A 211 15.62 9.67 14.22
CA HIS A 211 15.63 9.01 12.91
C HIS A 211 14.27 9.04 12.21
N TYR A 212 13.17 8.84 12.93
CA TYR A 212 11.82 8.99 12.40
C TYR A 212 11.52 10.43 11.96
N TYR A 213 12.00 11.44 12.68
CA TYR A 213 11.80 12.83 12.29
C TYR A 213 12.48 13.14 10.96
N ASP A 214 13.73 12.68 10.77
CA ASP A 214 14.44 12.83 9.51
C ASP A 214 13.68 12.16 8.34
N GLN A 215 13.14 10.96 8.56
CA GLN A 215 12.29 10.31 7.55
C GLN A 215 11.02 11.11 7.23
N VAL A 216 10.39 11.75 8.22
CA VAL A 216 9.21 12.60 7.98
C VAL A 216 9.55 13.81 7.13
N ARG A 217 10.71 14.43 7.37
CA ARG A 217 11.23 15.53 6.54
C ARG A 217 11.41 15.07 5.09
N ASP A 218 12.04 13.92 4.89
CA ASP A 218 12.27 13.34 3.56
C ASP A 218 10.95 12.99 2.85
N ILE A 219 10.00 12.39 3.57
CA ILE A 219 8.67 12.04 3.06
C ILE A 219 7.93 13.29 2.58
N LEU A 220 7.85 14.33 3.41
CA LEU A 220 7.19 15.58 3.05
C LEU A 220 7.88 16.26 1.87
N GLY A 221 9.22 16.25 1.82
CA GLY A 221 9.99 16.75 0.69
C GLY A 221 9.74 15.98 -0.62
N LEU A 222 9.62 14.64 -0.56
CA LEU A 222 9.29 13.81 -1.72
C LEU A 222 7.87 14.08 -2.24
N LEU A 223 6.89 14.21 -1.34
CA LEU A 223 5.52 14.58 -1.72
C LEU A 223 5.48 15.97 -2.38
N ALA A 224 6.15 16.94 -1.78
CA ALA A 224 6.22 18.30 -2.31
C ALA A 224 6.91 18.38 -3.68
N ARG A 225 8.03 17.68 -3.88
CA ARG A 225 8.67 17.51 -5.20
C ARG A 225 7.76 16.82 -6.22
N ALA A 226 6.93 15.90 -5.76
CA ALA A 226 5.90 15.29 -6.59
C ALA A 226 4.72 16.25 -6.85
N GLY A 227 4.75 17.50 -6.37
CA GLY A 227 3.72 18.51 -6.61
C GLY A 227 2.44 18.31 -5.80
N VAL A 228 2.50 17.55 -4.70
CA VAL A 228 1.32 17.20 -3.89
C VAL A 228 1.59 17.38 -2.41
N VAL A 229 0.50 17.48 -1.65
CA VAL A 229 0.50 17.40 -0.19
C VAL A 229 -0.45 16.29 0.22
N HIS A 230 -0.21 15.68 1.38
CA HIS A 230 -1.10 14.63 1.89
C HIS A 230 -2.46 15.21 2.32
N GLY A 231 -2.46 16.40 2.93
CA GLY A 231 -3.66 17.13 3.35
C GLY A 231 -4.30 16.66 4.67
N ASP A 232 -3.91 15.47 5.14
CA ASP A 232 -4.29 14.91 6.44
C ASP A 232 -3.18 14.02 7.02
N LEU A 233 -1.91 14.35 6.75
CA LEU A 233 -0.80 13.59 7.31
C LEU A 233 -0.79 13.74 8.83
N SER A 234 -0.74 12.61 9.50
CA SER A 234 -0.65 12.53 10.95
C SER A 234 0.01 11.21 11.36
N PRO A 235 0.46 11.07 12.62
CA PRO A 235 1.02 9.81 13.13
C PRO A 235 0.04 8.63 13.08
N TYR A 236 -1.26 8.86 12.84
CA TYR A 236 -2.25 7.81 12.65
C TYR A 236 -2.27 7.25 11.22
N ASN A 237 -1.72 8.01 10.26
CA ASN A 237 -1.62 7.68 8.83
C ASN A 237 -0.18 7.31 8.42
N VAL A 238 0.66 7.00 9.41
CA VAL A 238 2.03 6.50 9.22
C VAL A 238 2.16 5.19 9.98
N LEU A 239 2.66 4.15 9.33
CA LEU A 239 3.07 2.90 9.94
C LEU A 239 4.57 2.95 10.26
N ALA A 240 4.96 2.34 11.38
CA ALA A 240 6.33 2.25 11.84
C ALA A 240 6.76 0.77 11.83
N ALA A 241 7.42 0.36 10.76
CA ALA A 241 7.97 -0.98 10.58
C ALA A 241 9.42 -0.99 11.05
N ASP A 242 9.65 -1.38 12.30
CA ASP A 242 10.94 -1.24 12.97
C ASP A 242 11.46 0.20 12.84
N ASP A 243 12.55 0.42 12.11
CA ASP A 243 13.16 1.74 11.88
C ASP A 243 12.61 2.48 10.66
N ARG A 244 11.74 1.85 9.84
CA ARG A 244 11.17 2.43 8.61
C ARG A 244 9.77 3.01 8.83
N LEU A 245 9.55 4.24 8.38
CA LEU A 245 8.21 4.83 8.27
C LEU A 245 7.58 4.54 6.91
N VAL A 246 6.29 4.23 6.89
CA VAL A 246 5.50 4.03 5.67
C VAL A 246 4.18 4.81 5.75
N VAL A 247 3.93 5.68 4.79
CA VAL A 247 2.71 6.50 4.70
C VAL A 247 1.56 5.69 4.11
N ILE A 248 0.38 5.78 4.73
CA ILE A 248 -0.85 5.11 4.29
C ILE A 248 -2.00 6.11 4.18
N ASP A 249 -3.10 5.68 3.54
CA ASP A 249 -4.34 6.46 3.39
C ASP A 249 -4.15 7.74 2.57
N LEU A 250 -3.76 7.54 1.30
CA LEU A 250 -3.44 8.58 0.34
C LEU A 250 -4.61 9.21 -0.45
N PRO A 251 -5.91 8.81 -0.38
CA PRO A 251 -6.93 9.34 -1.29
C PRO A 251 -7.27 10.83 -1.07
N GLN A 252 -6.69 11.48 -0.06
CA GLN A 252 -6.86 12.90 0.25
C GLN A 252 -5.75 13.81 -0.30
N VAL A 253 -4.86 13.30 -1.16
CA VAL A 253 -3.78 14.15 -1.72
C VAL A 253 -4.32 15.35 -2.48
N VAL A 254 -3.77 16.50 -2.16
CA VAL A 254 -4.11 17.80 -2.73
C VAL A 254 -2.95 18.27 -3.61
N ASP A 255 -3.25 18.88 -4.74
CA ASP A 255 -2.24 19.52 -5.57
C ASP A 255 -1.64 20.72 -4.82
N LEU A 256 -0.32 20.73 -4.65
CA LEU A 256 0.36 21.75 -3.85
C LEU A 256 0.30 23.14 -4.50
N VAL A 257 0.33 23.21 -5.83
CA VAL A 257 0.49 24.45 -6.58
C VAL A 257 -0.85 24.93 -7.17
N ALA A 258 -1.64 24.00 -7.71
CA ALA A 258 -2.89 24.32 -8.38
C ALA A 258 -4.05 24.55 -7.39
N ASN A 259 -3.97 24.02 -6.15
CA ASN A 259 -4.96 24.29 -5.12
C ASN A 259 -4.60 25.59 -4.36
N PRO A 260 -5.49 26.60 -4.31
CA PRO A 260 -5.24 27.83 -3.54
C PRO A 260 -4.92 27.60 -2.06
N ALA A 261 -5.40 26.49 -1.48
CA ALA A 261 -5.14 26.09 -0.10
C ALA A 261 -3.99 25.06 0.04
N GLY A 262 -3.25 24.76 -1.03
CA GLY A 262 -2.20 23.72 -1.05
C GLY A 262 -1.13 23.94 0.02
N THR A 263 -0.65 25.16 0.17
CA THR A 263 0.33 25.52 1.22
C THR A 263 -0.23 25.43 2.62
N ASP A 264 -1.52 25.72 2.81
CA ASP A 264 -2.18 25.61 4.12
C ASP A 264 -2.30 24.15 4.55
N PHE A 265 -2.61 23.26 3.61
CA PHE A 265 -2.60 21.82 3.83
C PHE A 265 -1.21 21.30 4.17
N LEU A 266 -0.17 21.78 3.48
CA LEU A 266 1.22 21.42 3.81
C LEU A 266 1.61 21.85 5.22
N LEU A 267 1.30 23.10 5.60
CA LEU A 267 1.58 23.60 6.95
C LEU A 267 0.82 22.77 8.02
N ARG A 268 -0.42 22.38 7.73
CA ARG A 268 -1.20 21.49 8.60
C ARG A 268 -0.54 20.12 8.77
N ASP A 269 -0.05 19.53 7.69
CA ASP A 269 0.68 18.26 7.73
C ASP A 269 1.95 18.39 8.60
N CYS A 270 2.74 19.45 8.39
CA CYS A 270 3.93 19.75 9.20
C CYS A 270 3.58 19.89 10.70
N ARG A 271 2.54 20.68 11.01
CA ARG A 271 2.07 20.89 12.39
C ARG A 271 1.62 19.60 13.05
N ASN A 272 0.83 18.77 12.37
CA ASN A 272 0.33 17.51 12.93
C ASN A 272 1.48 16.57 13.30
N MET A 273 2.51 16.49 12.43
CA MET A 273 3.68 15.65 12.66
C MET A 273 4.57 16.22 13.77
N CYS A 274 4.99 17.49 13.69
CA CYS A 274 5.81 18.13 14.72
C CYS A 274 5.18 18.05 16.11
N ALA A 275 3.86 18.26 16.21
CA ALA A 275 3.15 18.16 17.49
C ALA A 275 3.24 16.76 18.14
N TRP A 276 3.47 15.69 17.37
CA TRP A 276 3.67 14.35 17.92
C TRP A 276 5.09 14.12 18.42
N PHE A 277 6.09 14.66 17.72
CA PHE A 277 7.51 14.61 18.10
C PHE A 277 7.79 15.49 19.32
N VAL A 278 7.22 16.70 19.38
CA VAL A 278 7.34 17.61 20.54
C VAL A 278 6.79 16.96 21.81
N ARG A 279 5.63 16.30 21.73
CA ARG A 279 5.06 15.56 22.88
C ARG A 279 5.94 14.40 23.37
N ARG A 280 6.94 13.99 22.60
CA ARG A 280 7.92 12.94 22.94
C ARG A 280 9.30 13.49 23.29
N GLY A 281 9.42 14.81 23.42
CA GLY A 281 10.65 15.45 23.90
C GLY A 281 11.69 15.75 22.82
N LEU A 282 11.29 15.81 21.54
CA LEU A 282 12.11 16.47 20.52
C LEU A 282 11.77 17.97 20.45
N GLU A 283 12.79 18.78 20.23
CA GLU A 283 12.63 20.21 19.95
C GLU A 283 12.59 20.40 18.43
N VAL A 284 11.39 20.38 17.87
CA VAL A 284 11.15 20.57 16.43
C VAL A 284 10.08 21.61 16.22
N ASP A 285 10.21 22.39 15.15
CA ASP A 285 9.33 23.52 14.84
C ASP A 285 8.62 23.30 13.49
N GLU A 286 7.30 23.45 13.47
CA GLU A 286 6.52 23.25 12.26
C GLU A 286 6.78 24.30 11.17
N GLN A 287 7.14 25.53 11.54
CA GLN A 287 7.39 26.60 10.57
C GLN A 287 8.71 26.38 9.84
N SER A 288 9.74 25.97 10.58
CA SER A 288 11.04 25.58 10.04
C SER A 288 10.89 24.39 9.09
N LEU A 289 10.18 23.34 9.52
CA LEU A 289 9.88 22.19 8.66
C LEU A 289 9.11 22.60 7.39
N PHE A 290 8.08 23.44 7.54
CA PHE A 290 7.30 23.94 6.42
C PHE A 290 8.17 24.71 5.42
N ALA A 291 9.02 25.63 5.90
CA ALA A 291 9.93 26.39 5.05
C ALA A 291 10.90 25.49 4.29
N GLU A 292 11.48 24.48 4.96
CA GLU A 292 12.36 23.49 4.32
C GLU A 292 11.66 22.69 3.21
N VAL A 293 10.40 22.28 3.43
CA VAL A 293 9.65 21.48 2.45
C VAL A 293 9.18 22.35 1.27
N VAL A 294 8.74 23.58 1.53
CA VAL A 294 8.36 24.54 0.47
C VAL A 294 9.55 24.85 -0.43
N ALA A 295 10.75 25.02 0.13
CA ALA A 295 11.98 25.25 -0.63
C ALA A 295 12.40 24.07 -1.53
N GLN A 296 11.80 22.88 -1.33
CA GLN A 296 12.01 21.72 -2.20
C GLN A 296 10.94 21.59 -3.29
N ALA A 297 9.84 22.32 -3.17
CA ALA A 297 8.72 22.28 -4.13
C ALA A 297 8.91 23.24 -5.32
N PHE A 298 9.66 24.32 -5.11
CA PHE A 298 9.90 25.42 -6.05
C PHE A 298 11.39 25.61 -6.31
#